data_AF-V1H4W0-F1
#
_entry.id   AF-V1H4W0-F1
#
_cell.length_a   1.000
_cell.length_b   1.000
_cell.length_c   1.000
_cell.angle_alpha   90.00
_cell.angle_beta   90.00
_cell.angle_gamma   90.00
#
_symmetry.space_group_name_H-M   'P 1'
#
loop_
_entity.id
_entity.type
_entity.pdbx_description
1 polymer ?
#
loop_
_entity_poly.entity_id
_entity_poly.type
_entity_poly.pdbx_seq_one_letter_code
_entity_poly.pdbx_strand_id
1 'polypeptide(L)'
;MLHTTNPVIKHKTGLLNLAEELSNVSKACKIMGVSRDTFYRYRELADEGGVDALINRSRRAPNLKNRTDDATEQAVVDYAVEFPAHGQHRTSNELRKQGVFISGSGVRSVWLRHNLENFKKRLKALEEKVAREGIELTDSQIAPLERKASDDEACGEIET
;
A
#
# COMPACT_ATOMS: atom_id res chain seq x y z
N MET A 1 17.87 -28.03 -7.24
CA MET A 1 16.41 -27.93 -7.06
C MET A 1 16.02 -26.73 -6.19
N LEU A 2 15.20 -25.84 -6.76
CA LEU A 2 14.61 -24.68 -6.08
C LEU A 2 13.31 -25.09 -5.39
N HIS A 3 13.18 -24.78 -4.10
CA HIS A 3 11.99 -25.07 -3.30
C HIS A 3 11.21 -23.79 -2.99
N THR A 4 9.89 -23.83 -3.13
CA THR A 4 8.98 -22.75 -2.73
C THR A 4 7.69 -23.31 -2.16
N THR A 5 7.20 -22.69 -1.10
CA THR A 5 5.85 -22.93 -0.55
C THR A 5 4.82 -21.96 -1.13
N ASN A 6 5.25 -20.96 -1.92
CA ASN A 6 4.37 -19.94 -2.46
C ASN A 6 3.70 -20.42 -3.77
N PRO A 7 2.36 -20.58 -3.80
CA PRO A 7 1.65 -21.11 -4.97
C PRO A 7 1.79 -20.21 -6.20
N VAL A 8 2.06 -18.91 -6.02
CA VAL A 8 2.17 -17.92 -7.10
C VAL A 8 3.39 -18.20 -8.00
N ILE A 9 4.48 -18.72 -7.43
CA ILE A 9 5.74 -18.93 -8.17
C ILE A 9 6.04 -20.40 -8.44
N LYS A 10 5.19 -21.32 -7.96
CA LYS A 10 5.33 -22.77 -8.12
C LYS A 10 5.55 -23.20 -9.59
N HIS A 11 4.82 -22.58 -10.53
CA HIS A 11 4.98 -22.87 -11.96
C HIS A 11 6.35 -22.42 -12.50
N LYS A 12 6.85 -21.26 -12.02
CA LYS A 12 8.15 -20.71 -12.44
C LYS A 12 9.31 -21.54 -11.91
N THR A 13 9.25 -21.92 -10.62
CA THR A 13 10.24 -22.81 -10.00
C THR A 13 10.20 -24.21 -10.60
N GLY A 14 9.01 -24.72 -10.91
CA GLY A 14 8.83 -26.01 -11.60
C GLY A 14 9.52 -26.06 -12.96
N LEU A 15 9.47 -24.98 -13.73
CA LEU A 15 10.17 -24.89 -15.02
C LEU A 15 11.69 -24.94 -14.86
N LEU A 16 12.25 -24.25 -13.87
CA LEU A 16 13.68 -24.27 -13.61
C LEU A 16 14.16 -25.66 -13.16
N ASN A 17 13.40 -26.30 -12.25
CA ASN A 17 13.70 -27.65 -11.78
C ASN A 17 13.58 -28.70 -12.90
N LEU A 18 12.55 -28.62 -13.73
CA LEU A 18 12.36 -29.54 -14.86
C LEU A 18 13.51 -29.44 -15.88
N ALA A 19 14.04 -28.24 -16.10
CA ALA A 19 15.18 -28.05 -16.98
C ALA A 19 16.48 -28.64 -16.40
N GLU A 20 16.65 -28.56 -15.08
CA GLU A 20 17.76 -29.17 -14.33
C GLU A 20 17.68 -30.72 -14.42
N GLU A 21 16.52 -31.30 -14.11
CA GLU A 21 16.28 -32.75 -14.17
C GLU A 21 16.49 -33.34 -15.57
N LEU A 22 16.00 -32.65 -16.61
CA LEU A 22 16.13 -33.11 -17.99
C LEU A 22 17.49 -32.78 -18.60
N SER A 23 18.31 -31.94 -17.95
CA SER A 23 19.51 -31.31 -18.51
C SER A 23 19.26 -30.71 -19.92
N ASN A 24 18.02 -30.25 -20.18
CA ASN A 24 17.58 -29.79 -21.50
C ASN A 24 16.47 -28.73 -21.38
N VAL A 25 16.89 -27.46 -21.51
CA VAL A 25 16.02 -26.29 -21.44
C VAL A 25 14.92 -26.30 -22.50
N SER A 26 15.26 -26.65 -23.75
CA SER A 26 14.30 -26.63 -24.86
C SER A 26 13.18 -27.65 -24.66
N LYS A 27 13.51 -28.83 -24.15
CA LYS A 27 12.54 -29.89 -23.86
C LYS A 27 11.64 -29.51 -22.69
N ALA A 28 12.20 -28.97 -21.60
CA ALA A 28 11.44 -28.47 -20.46
C ALA A 28 10.47 -27.34 -20.86
N CYS A 29 10.95 -26.37 -21.65
CA CYS A 29 10.14 -25.27 -22.19
C CYS A 29 8.99 -25.78 -23.06
N LYS A 30 9.24 -26.78 -23.93
CA LYS A 30 8.21 -27.40 -24.78
C LYS A 30 7.15 -28.13 -23.97
N ILE A 31 7.54 -28.85 -22.92
CA ILE A 31 6.62 -29.58 -22.04
C ILE A 31 5.72 -28.61 -21.26
N MET A 32 6.29 -27.52 -20.75
CA MET A 32 5.55 -26.54 -19.93
C MET A 32 4.87 -25.43 -20.75
N GLY A 33 5.04 -25.42 -22.08
CA GLY A 33 4.42 -24.42 -22.95
C GLY A 33 4.95 -23.00 -22.76
N VAL A 34 6.21 -22.85 -22.36
CA VAL A 34 6.86 -21.56 -22.08
C VAL A 34 7.93 -21.27 -23.13
N SER A 35 8.11 -19.99 -23.50
CA SER A 35 9.20 -19.61 -24.42
C SER A 35 10.57 -19.77 -23.76
N ARG A 36 11.59 -20.12 -24.55
CA ARG A 36 12.98 -20.16 -24.07
C ARG A 36 13.45 -18.81 -23.49
N ASP A 37 12.97 -17.70 -24.04
CA ASP A 37 13.25 -16.35 -23.54
C ASP A 37 12.72 -16.15 -22.11
N THR A 38 11.49 -16.61 -21.84
CA THR A 38 10.89 -16.54 -20.50
C THR A 38 11.67 -17.40 -19.49
N PHE A 39 12.18 -18.56 -19.93
CA PHE A 39 13.05 -19.39 -19.10
C PHE A 39 14.30 -18.63 -18.67
N TYR A 40 15.02 -18.01 -19.61
CA TYR A 40 16.26 -17.30 -19.29
C TYR A 40 15.99 -16.09 -18.39
N ARG A 41 14.88 -15.36 -18.58
CA ARG A 41 14.44 -14.31 -17.65
C ARG A 41 14.20 -14.83 -16.23
N TYR A 42 13.55 -16.00 -16.08
CA TYR A 42 13.32 -16.57 -14.76
C TYR A 42 14.62 -17.05 -14.12
N ARG A 43 15.54 -17.61 -14.93
CA ARG A 43 16.83 -18.05 -14.44
C ARG A 43 17.66 -16.86 -13.94
N GLU A 44 17.75 -15.80 -14.74
CA GLU A 44 18.42 -14.55 -14.35
C GLU A 44 17.85 -13.97 -13.04
N LEU A 45 16.51 -13.89 -12.92
CA LEU A 45 15.87 -13.43 -11.68
C LEU A 45 16.18 -14.32 -10.48
N ALA A 46 16.19 -15.64 -10.68
CA ALA A 46 16.50 -16.59 -9.62
C ALA A 46 17.98 -16.56 -9.21
N ASP A 47 18.89 -16.30 -10.17
CA ASP A 47 20.32 -16.20 -9.94
C ASP A 47 20.66 -14.88 -9.19
N GLU A 48 19.99 -13.78 -9.51
CA GLU A 48 20.22 -12.47 -8.87
C GLU A 48 19.59 -12.34 -7.47
N GLY A 49 18.37 -12.85 -7.29
CA GLY A 49 17.55 -12.57 -6.11
C GLY A 49 16.89 -13.80 -5.49
N GLY A 50 17.34 -14.99 -5.86
CA GLY A 50 16.81 -16.24 -5.33
C GLY A 50 15.37 -16.54 -5.77
N VAL A 51 14.76 -17.52 -5.10
CA VAL A 51 13.42 -18.00 -5.43
C VAL A 51 12.35 -16.90 -5.25
N ASP A 52 12.53 -16.00 -4.30
CA ASP A 52 11.58 -14.92 -4.01
C ASP A 52 11.56 -13.84 -5.10
N ALA A 53 12.64 -13.67 -5.85
CA ALA A 53 12.67 -12.75 -6.99
C ALA A 53 11.79 -13.20 -8.17
N LEU A 54 11.35 -14.47 -8.18
CA LEU A 54 10.37 -14.96 -9.15
C LEU A 54 8.94 -14.43 -8.86
N ILE A 55 8.68 -13.86 -7.68
CA ILE A 55 7.39 -13.25 -7.35
C ILE A 55 7.17 -12.07 -8.30
N ASN A 56 6.01 -12.05 -8.99
CA ASN A 56 5.71 -11.02 -9.97
C ASN A 56 5.79 -9.61 -9.34
N ARG A 57 6.85 -8.87 -9.64
CA ARG A 57 6.90 -7.44 -9.38
C ARG A 57 5.90 -6.77 -10.32
N SER A 58 4.93 -6.04 -9.76
CA SER A 58 4.02 -5.22 -10.56
C SER A 58 4.85 -4.33 -11.50
N ARG A 59 4.57 -4.39 -12.80
CA ARG A 59 5.21 -3.52 -13.80
C ARG A 59 4.76 -2.06 -13.69
N ARG A 60 3.74 -1.77 -12.87
CA ARG A 60 3.21 -0.41 -12.71
C ARG A 60 4.09 0.34 -11.70
N ALA A 61 5.08 1.07 -12.22
CA ALA A 61 5.82 2.05 -11.44
C ALA A 61 5.01 3.37 -11.31
N PRO A 62 5.10 4.08 -10.18
CA PRO A 62 4.50 5.41 -10.04
C PRO A 62 5.10 6.39 -11.07
N ASN A 63 4.26 7.20 -11.72
CA ASN A 63 4.74 8.28 -12.58
C ASN A 63 4.98 9.55 -11.74
N LEU A 64 6.25 9.79 -11.39
CA LEU A 64 6.64 10.93 -10.56
C LEU A 64 6.35 12.30 -11.20
N LYS A 65 6.29 12.39 -12.53
CA LYS A 65 6.00 13.66 -13.23
C LYS A 65 4.57 14.16 -12.99
N ASN A 66 3.65 13.24 -12.72
CA ASN A 66 2.25 13.55 -12.45
C ASN A 66 1.97 13.62 -10.94
N ARG A 67 3.02 13.65 -10.11
CA ARG A 67 2.85 13.75 -8.67
C ARG A 67 2.39 15.16 -8.31
N THR A 68 1.52 15.23 -7.31
CA THR A 68 1.22 16.46 -6.60
C THR A 68 2.52 17.04 -6.05
N ASP A 69 2.65 18.37 -6.08
CA ASP A 69 3.80 19.03 -5.46
C ASP A 69 3.87 18.73 -3.97
N ASP A 70 5.10 18.73 -3.42
CA ASP A 70 5.34 18.31 -2.05
C ASP A 70 4.63 19.22 -1.03
N ALA A 71 4.49 20.52 -1.32
CA ALA A 71 3.80 21.46 -0.44
C ALA A 71 2.30 21.13 -0.32
N THR A 72 1.63 20.88 -1.45
CA THR A 72 0.23 20.45 -1.48
C THR A 72 0.07 19.07 -0.84
N GLU A 73 1.00 18.14 -1.09
CA GLU A 73 0.96 16.80 -0.50
C GLU A 73 1.08 16.89 1.04
N GLN A 74 1.98 17.73 1.56
CA GLN A 74 2.15 17.96 2.99
C GLN A 74 0.92 18.60 3.62
N ALA A 75 0.34 19.63 3.00
CA ALA A 75 -0.87 20.27 3.50
C ALA A 75 -2.05 19.29 3.64
N VAL A 76 -2.16 18.33 2.71
CA VAL A 76 -3.17 17.26 2.77
C VAL A 76 -2.93 16.30 3.92
N VAL A 77 -1.67 15.96 4.19
CA VAL A 77 -1.28 15.07 5.29
C VAL A 77 -1.53 15.75 6.63
N ASP A 78 -1.07 16.99 6.80
CA ASP A 78 -1.22 17.78 8.02
C ASP A 78 -2.70 17.94 8.38
N TYR A 79 -3.51 18.33 7.39
CA TYR A 79 -4.95 18.47 7.57
C TYR A 79 -5.63 17.14 7.95
N ALA A 80 -5.17 16.02 7.40
CA ALA A 80 -5.75 14.71 7.68
C ALA A 80 -5.45 14.22 9.11
N VAL A 81 -4.30 14.62 9.66
CA VAL A 81 -3.95 14.37 11.07
C VAL A 81 -4.72 15.33 11.98
N GLU A 82 -4.84 16.59 11.60
CA GLU A 82 -5.54 17.60 12.40
C GLU A 82 -7.05 17.31 12.49
N PHE A 83 -7.69 16.91 11.38
CA PHE A 83 -9.12 16.64 11.29
C PHE A 83 -9.41 15.23 10.73
N PRO A 84 -9.14 14.15 11.51
CA PRO A 84 -9.23 12.78 11.01
C PRO A 84 -10.65 12.40 10.55
N ALA A 85 -11.69 13.01 11.12
CA ALA A 85 -13.09 12.77 10.77
C ALA A 85 -13.48 13.31 9.39
N HIS A 86 -12.72 14.24 8.82
CA HIS A 86 -13.08 14.86 7.55
C HIS A 86 -12.83 13.91 6.36
N GLY A 87 -13.84 13.72 5.53
CA GLY A 87 -13.75 12.94 4.30
C GLY A 87 -12.96 13.65 3.19
N GLN A 88 -12.65 12.94 2.11
CA GLN A 88 -11.81 13.44 1.00
C GLN A 88 -12.36 14.71 0.35
N HIS A 89 -13.68 14.82 0.18
CA HIS A 89 -14.33 15.99 -0.43
C HIS A 89 -14.32 17.19 0.51
N ARG A 90 -14.57 16.97 1.80
CA ARG A 90 -14.51 18.03 2.81
C ARG A 90 -13.08 18.57 2.93
N THR A 91 -12.09 17.68 3.01
CA THR A 91 -10.66 18.05 3.04
C THR A 91 -10.28 18.91 1.83
N SER A 92 -10.66 18.47 0.62
CA SER A 92 -10.44 19.23 -0.62
C SER A 92 -11.08 20.63 -0.58
N ASN A 93 -12.28 20.78 -0.03
CA ASN A 93 -12.95 22.07 0.08
C ASN A 93 -12.31 22.99 1.12
N GLU A 94 -11.90 22.47 2.27
CA GLU A 94 -11.23 23.29 3.30
C GLU A 94 -9.83 23.73 2.85
N LEU A 95 -9.06 22.84 2.23
CA LEU A 95 -7.77 23.19 1.63
C LEU A 95 -7.91 24.26 0.54
N ARG A 96 -8.98 24.19 -0.26
CA ARG A 96 -9.27 25.23 -1.27
C ARG A 96 -9.46 26.61 -0.64
N LYS A 97 -10.07 26.71 0.54
CA LYS A 97 -10.21 27.99 1.27
C LYS A 97 -8.87 28.53 1.75
N GLN A 98 -7.90 27.64 2.00
CA GLN A 98 -6.53 27.97 2.38
C GLN A 98 -5.61 28.24 1.16
N GLY A 99 -6.17 28.26 -0.06
CA GLY A 99 -5.41 28.49 -1.30
C GLY A 99 -4.74 27.25 -1.88
N VAL A 100 -4.98 26.06 -1.31
CA VAL A 100 -4.43 24.78 -1.78
C VAL A 100 -5.45 24.08 -2.67
N PHE A 101 -5.15 23.97 -3.96
CA PHE A 101 -6.09 23.43 -4.95
C PHE A 101 -5.80 21.96 -5.26
N ILE A 102 -6.54 21.06 -4.61
CA ILE A 102 -6.50 19.62 -4.89
C ILE A 102 -7.91 19.04 -4.99
N SER A 103 -8.14 18.07 -5.87
CA SER A 103 -9.42 17.37 -5.98
C SER A 103 -9.60 16.35 -4.87
N GLY A 104 -10.84 15.95 -4.55
CA GLY A 104 -11.11 14.89 -3.57
C GLY A 104 -10.45 13.55 -3.95
N SER A 105 -10.35 13.22 -5.24
CA SER A 105 -9.61 12.03 -5.70
C SER A 105 -8.09 12.19 -5.53
N GLY A 106 -7.56 13.39 -5.70
CA GLY A 106 -6.17 13.74 -5.40
C GLY A 106 -5.85 13.53 -3.92
N VAL A 107 -6.71 14.04 -3.03
CA VAL A 107 -6.61 13.82 -1.57
C VAL A 107 -6.58 12.33 -1.24
N ARG A 108 -7.50 11.54 -1.82
CA ARG A 108 -7.53 10.08 -1.62
C ARG A 108 -6.24 9.40 -2.05
N SER A 109 -5.68 9.84 -3.18
CA SER A 109 -4.44 9.30 -3.74
C SER A 109 -3.24 9.64 -2.86
N VAL A 110 -3.19 10.84 -2.29
CA VAL A 110 -2.20 11.22 -1.26
C VAL A 110 -2.35 10.31 -0.04
N TRP A 111 -3.56 10.14 0.49
CA TRP A 111 -3.78 9.29 1.67
C TRP A 111 -3.37 7.83 1.46
N LEU A 112 -3.56 7.25 0.27
CA LEU A 112 -3.05 5.89 -0.01
C LEU A 112 -1.54 5.79 0.13
N ARG A 113 -0.80 6.82 -0.29
CA ARG A 113 0.66 6.85 -0.23
C ARG A 113 1.17 7.00 1.20
N HIS A 114 0.44 7.74 2.02
CA HIS A 114 0.79 8.04 3.41
C HIS A 114 0.13 7.12 4.43
N ASN A 115 -0.58 6.07 4.00
CA ASN A 115 -1.28 5.14 4.89
C ASN A 115 -2.33 5.85 5.78
N LEU A 116 -3.09 6.79 5.20
CA LEU A 116 -4.12 7.63 5.84
C LEU A 116 -5.50 7.43 5.21
N GLU A 117 -5.74 6.31 4.54
CA GLU A 117 -6.92 6.13 3.68
C GLU A 117 -8.25 6.01 4.42
N ASN A 118 -8.20 5.66 5.69
CA ASN A 118 -9.38 5.39 6.49
C ASN A 118 -9.33 6.20 7.80
N PHE A 119 -10.49 6.35 8.42
CA PHE A 119 -10.62 7.10 9.66
C PHE A 119 -9.71 6.57 10.77
N LYS A 120 -9.67 5.24 10.97
CA LYS A 120 -8.86 4.59 12.00
C LYS A 120 -7.36 4.92 11.86
N LYS A 121 -6.83 4.90 10.63
CA LYS A 121 -5.42 5.22 10.35
C LYS A 121 -5.11 6.70 10.57
N ARG A 122 -6.01 7.60 10.18
CA ARG A 122 -5.86 9.04 10.44
C ARG A 122 -5.92 9.38 11.92
N LEU A 123 -6.82 8.71 12.65
CA LEU A 123 -6.92 8.88 14.09
C LEU A 123 -5.67 8.36 14.81
N LYS A 124 -5.16 7.20 14.39
CA LYS A 124 -3.89 6.67 14.90
C LYS A 124 -2.74 7.65 14.66
N ALA A 125 -2.68 8.27 13.48
CA ALA A 125 -1.67 9.28 13.18
C ALA A 125 -1.80 10.53 14.09
N LEU A 126 -3.02 10.90 14.47
CA LEU A 126 -3.26 11.96 15.46
C LEU A 126 -2.79 11.54 16.86
N GLU A 127 -3.15 10.34 17.33
CA GLU A 127 -2.68 9.78 18.61
C GLU A 127 -1.14 9.75 18.69
N GLU A 128 -0.48 9.31 17.61
CA GLU A 128 0.99 9.28 17.50
C GLU A 128 1.61 10.69 17.47
N LYS A 129 0.91 11.69 16.91
CA LYS A 129 1.36 13.08 16.93
C LYS A 129 1.26 13.67 18.35
N VAL A 130 0.12 13.46 19.02
CA VAL A 130 -0.10 13.91 20.41
C VAL A 130 0.92 13.29 21.36
N ALA A 131 1.17 11.98 21.26
CA ALA A 131 2.14 11.30 22.12
C ALA A 131 3.58 11.84 21.97
N ARG A 132 3.94 12.33 20.78
CA ARG A 132 5.28 12.83 20.47
C ARG A 132 5.46 14.31 20.77
N GLU A 133 4.45 15.12 20.48
CA GLU A 133 4.53 16.58 20.59
C GLU A 133 3.91 17.11 21.90
N GLY A 134 3.17 16.27 22.64
CA GLY A 134 2.53 16.66 23.89
C GLY A 134 1.43 17.72 23.71
N ILE A 135 0.83 17.81 22.52
CA ILE A 135 -0.13 18.85 22.17
C ILE A 135 -1.48 18.58 22.85
N GLU A 136 -2.08 19.64 23.40
CA GLU A 136 -3.46 19.62 23.89
C GLU A 136 -4.43 19.49 22.71
N LEU A 137 -5.29 18.46 22.77
CA LEU A 137 -6.31 18.22 21.75
C LEU A 137 -7.34 19.35 21.73
N THR A 138 -7.68 19.82 20.53
CA THR A 138 -8.79 20.78 20.36
C THR A 138 -10.15 20.08 20.47
N ASP A 139 -11.21 20.81 20.85
CA ASP A 139 -12.58 20.28 20.93
C ASP A 139 -13.02 19.56 19.65
N SER A 140 -12.59 20.06 18.49
CA SER A 140 -12.87 19.45 17.18
C SER A 140 -12.19 18.08 16.96
N GLN A 141 -11.14 17.79 17.71
CA GLN A 141 -10.39 16.52 17.71
C GLN A 141 -10.88 15.55 18.80
N ILE A 142 -11.45 16.08 19.88
CA ILE A 142 -12.03 15.28 20.97
C ILE A 142 -13.30 14.56 20.49
N ALA A 143 -14.22 15.24 19.80
CA ALA A 143 -15.48 14.64 19.36
C ALA A 143 -15.33 13.41 18.42
N PRO A 144 -14.33 13.34 17.52
CA PRO A 144 -13.99 12.11 16.79
C PRO A 144 -13.44 10.97 17.68
N LEU A 145 -12.68 11.29 18.73
CA LEU A 145 -12.14 10.29 19.66
C LEU A 145 -13.25 9.71 20.54
N GLU A 146 -14.14 10.55 21.05
CA GLU A 146 -15.31 10.14 21.83
C GLU A 146 -16.26 9.25 21.03
N ARG A 147 -16.51 9.57 19.76
CA ARG A 147 -17.31 8.71 18.87
C ARG A 147 -16.69 7.33 18.67
N LYS A 148 -15.37 7.25 18.47
CA LYS A 148 -14.70 5.95 18.38
C LYS A 148 -14.80 5.18 19.68
N ALA A 149 -14.62 5.84 20.83
CA ALA A 149 -14.74 5.18 22.13
C ALA A 149 -16.13 4.57 22.32
N SER A 150 -17.19 5.30 21.95
CA SER A 150 -18.57 4.81 21.98
C SER A 150 -18.83 3.68 20.97
N ASP A 151 -18.28 3.76 19.76
CA ASP A 151 -18.38 2.69 18.75
C ASP A 151 -17.66 1.40 19.19
N ASP A 152 -16.50 1.53 19.84
CA ASP A 152 -15.71 0.40 20.36
C ASP A 152 -16.41 -0.25 21.58
N GLU A 153 -17.07 0.54 22.45
CA GLU A 153 -17.88 0.06 23.57
C GLU A 153 -19.12 -0.72 23.08
N ALA A 154 -19.88 -0.16 22.13
CA ALA A 154 -21.04 -0.83 21.53
C ALA A 154 -20.69 -2.14 20.79
N CYS A 155 -19.47 -2.24 20.24
CA CYS A 155 -18.98 -3.47 19.60
C CYS A 155 -18.54 -4.53 20.63
N GLY A 156 -18.20 -4.12 21.86
CA GLY A 156 -17.87 -5.00 22.98
C GLY A 156 -19.10 -5.54 23.73
N GLU A 157 -20.24 -4.85 23.65
CA GLU A 157 -21.50 -5.19 24.30
C GLU A 157 -22.37 -6.21 23.53
N ILE A 158 -21.83 -6.91 22.52
CA ILE A 158 -22.59 -7.97 21.86
C ILE A 158 -22.71 -9.15 22.83
N GLU A 159 -23.77 -9.14 23.64
CA GLU A 159 -24.22 -10.28 24.44
C GLU A 159 -24.43 -11.48 23.49
N THR A 160 -23.51 -12.45 23.54
CA THR A 160 -23.73 -13.81 23.04
C THR A 160 -24.38 -14.67 24.11
#